data_AF-A0A4R1B949-F1
#
_entry.id   AF-A0A4R1B949-F1
#
_cell.length_a   1.000
_cell.length_b   1.000
_cell.length_c   1.000
_cell.angle_alpha   90.00
_cell.angle_beta   90.00
_cell.angle_gamma   90.00
#
_symmetry.space_group_name_H-M   'P 1'
#
loop_
_entity.id
_entity.type
_entity.pdbx_description
1 polymer ?
#
loop_
_entity_poly.entity_id
_entity_poly.type
_entity_poly.pdbx_seq_one_letter_code
_entity_poly.pdbx_strand_id
1 'polypeptide(L)'
;MKPKLPPPAWWAAFLSLCLVATELHEQVHIQTGYLLFGAYGPRDFNRWQTAGSGPESVWASAAGPLFSYSLAWAGTLLLRRGGKKAGWGIALVFAALPGAHILTSCVGSGDERVVLDHFMDARSAAGRSLLAAWSLLVYGVPVAAAVRALPAGRRIALLVLLLLAPILVEFGLLHRLYNSLLERGWGATVPFGGTPLLVQAHLLSVLIFCWMMRRAISCRWPGQPLPRASSF
;
A
#
# COMPACT_ATOMS: atom_id res chain seq x y z
N MET A 1 26.19 -10.75 18.32
CA MET A 1 26.37 -10.10 17.00
C MET A 1 25.38 -8.94 16.88
N LYS A 2 25.83 -7.73 16.49
CA LYS A 2 24.92 -6.58 16.29
C LYS A 2 23.98 -6.87 15.10
N PRO A 3 22.65 -6.75 15.25
CA PRO A 3 21.73 -6.97 14.14
C PRO A 3 22.04 -5.99 13.01
N LYS A 4 22.22 -6.47 11.77
CA LYS A 4 22.48 -5.62 10.60
C LYS A 4 21.16 -5.10 10.02
N LEU A 5 21.19 -3.91 9.42
CA LEU A 5 20.08 -3.40 8.60
C LEU A 5 19.98 -4.22 7.31
N PRO A 6 18.82 -4.22 6.63
CA PRO A 6 18.73 -4.73 5.27
C PRO A 6 19.72 -4.01 4.35
N PRO A 7 20.27 -4.71 3.35
CA PRO A 7 21.11 -4.08 2.35
C PRO A 7 20.27 -3.05 1.54
N PRO A 8 20.91 -2.04 0.92
CA PRO A 8 20.21 -1.05 0.09
C PRO A 8 19.33 -1.66 -1.01
N ALA A 9 19.77 -2.77 -1.62
CA ALA A 9 19.00 -3.49 -2.63
C ALA A 9 17.64 -4.01 -2.11
N TRP A 10 17.55 -4.37 -0.81
CA TRP A 10 16.28 -4.77 -0.21
C TRP A 10 15.33 -3.58 -0.11
N TRP A 11 15.83 -2.41 0.32
CA TRP A 11 15.02 -1.19 0.40
C TRP A 11 14.55 -0.71 -0.97
N ALA A 12 15.39 -0.77 -2.00
CA ALA A 12 14.99 -0.45 -3.36
C ALA A 12 13.88 -1.39 -3.86
N ALA A 13 14.01 -2.69 -3.58
CA ALA A 13 12.99 -3.67 -3.93
C ALA A 13 11.68 -3.47 -3.14
N PHE A 14 11.77 -3.16 -1.85
CA PHE A 14 10.61 -2.88 -1.00
C PHE A 14 9.87 -1.61 -1.44
N LEU A 15 10.59 -0.50 -1.66
CA LEU A 15 9.98 0.77 -2.07
C LEU A 15 9.35 0.66 -3.46
N SER A 16 9.95 -0.08 -4.39
CA SER A 16 9.32 -0.34 -5.69
C SER A 16 8.09 -1.24 -5.58
N LEU A 17 8.08 -2.21 -4.65
CA LEU A 17 6.87 -2.98 -4.35
C LEU A 17 5.76 -2.09 -3.76
N CYS A 18 6.10 -1.13 -2.89
CA CYS A 18 5.13 -0.13 -2.40
C CYS A 18 4.53 0.66 -3.57
N LEU A 19 5.36 1.22 -4.45
CA LEU A 19 4.88 1.98 -5.62
C LEU A 19 3.98 1.13 -6.53
N VAL A 20 4.35 -0.14 -6.77
CA VAL A 20 3.48 -1.08 -7.52
C VAL A 20 2.16 -1.31 -6.79
N ALA A 21 2.18 -1.53 -5.47
CA ALA A 21 0.97 -1.76 -4.70
C ALA A 21 0.05 -0.53 -4.68
N THR A 22 0.61 0.67 -4.53
CA THR A 22 -0.12 1.95 -4.60
C THR A 22 -0.77 2.14 -5.96
N GLU A 23 -0.04 1.92 -7.04
CA GLU A 23 -0.62 2.02 -8.38
C GLU A 23 -1.69 0.95 -8.64
N LEU A 24 -1.52 -0.28 -8.14
CA LEU A 24 -2.53 -1.32 -8.25
C LEU A 24 -3.77 -1.01 -7.41
N HIS A 25 -3.62 -0.38 -6.24
CA HIS A 25 -4.73 0.11 -5.43
C HIS A 25 -5.58 1.10 -6.21
N GLU A 26 -4.94 2.10 -6.83
CA GLU A 26 -5.61 3.07 -7.69
C GLU A 26 -6.24 2.44 -8.94
N GLN A 27 -5.56 1.47 -9.56
CA GLN A 27 -6.15 0.70 -10.68
C GLN A 27 -7.42 -0.02 -10.26
N VAL A 28 -7.43 -0.65 -9.07
CA VAL A 28 -8.60 -1.38 -8.57
C VAL A 28 -9.80 -0.44 -8.38
N HIS A 29 -9.59 0.80 -7.91
CA HIS A 29 -10.64 1.81 -7.87
C HIS A 29 -11.25 2.08 -9.25
N ILE A 30 -10.43 2.45 -10.24
CA ILE A 30 -10.93 2.86 -11.55
C ILE A 30 -11.51 1.70 -12.37
N GLN A 31 -10.97 0.49 -12.24
CA GLN A 31 -11.54 -0.68 -12.91
C GLN A 31 -12.88 -1.04 -12.29
N THR A 32 -13.02 -0.94 -10.96
CA THR A 32 -14.32 -1.12 -10.30
C THR A 32 -15.32 -0.05 -10.75
N GLY A 33 -14.89 1.21 -10.81
CA GLY A 33 -15.71 2.31 -11.36
C GLY A 33 -16.16 2.05 -12.80
N TYR A 34 -15.28 1.57 -13.67
CA TYR A 34 -15.62 1.20 -15.04
C TYR A 34 -16.65 0.06 -15.09
N LEU A 35 -16.48 -0.97 -14.26
CA LEU A 35 -17.44 -2.09 -14.22
C LEU A 35 -18.83 -1.66 -13.73
N LEU A 36 -18.91 -0.64 -12.87
CA LEU A 36 -20.17 -0.11 -12.35
C LEU A 36 -20.86 0.85 -13.35
N PHE A 37 -20.09 1.68 -14.04
CA PHE A 37 -20.62 2.80 -14.83
C PHE A 37 -20.41 2.68 -16.34
N GLY A 38 -19.69 1.67 -16.82
CA GLY A 38 -19.38 1.45 -18.23
C GLY A 38 -18.38 2.44 -18.84
N ALA A 39 -17.83 3.36 -18.05
CA ALA A 39 -16.89 4.38 -18.49
C ALA A 39 -15.89 4.75 -17.39
N TYR A 40 -14.75 5.28 -17.79
CA TYR A 40 -13.72 5.76 -16.87
C TYR A 40 -13.93 7.24 -16.52
N GLY A 41 -13.72 7.61 -15.25
CA GLY A 41 -13.60 9.01 -14.85
C GLY A 41 -12.15 9.51 -14.92
N PRO A 42 -11.92 10.81 -14.69
CA PRO A 42 -10.57 11.38 -14.67
C PRO A 42 -9.71 10.83 -13.52
N ARG A 43 -8.40 10.75 -13.77
CA ARG A 43 -7.41 10.26 -12.80
C ARG A 43 -6.05 10.94 -12.98
N ASP A 44 -5.36 11.15 -11.86
CA ASP A 44 -3.94 11.45 -11.76
C ASP A 44 -3.26 10.54 -10.71
N PHE A 45 -2.08 10.88 -10.18
CA PHE A 45 -1.40 10.05 -9.17
C PHE A 45 -1.97 10.19 -7.74
N ASN A 46 -2.83 11.17 -7.49
CA ASN A 46 -3.35 11.53 -6.17
C ASN A 46 -4.88 11.43 -6.09
N ARG A 47 -5.56 11.47 -7.25
CA ARG A 47 -7.02 11.50 -7.34
C ARG A 47 -7.50 10.62 -8.46
N TRP A 48 -8.65 10.02 -8.23
CA TRP A 48 -9.42 9.30 -9.22
C TRP A 48 -10.89 9.68 -9.05
N GLN A 49 -11.68 9.50 -10.10
CA GLN A 49 -13.13 9.67 -10.07
C GLN A 49 -13.81 8.55 -10.87
N THR A 50 -15.05 8.24 -10.51
CA THR A 50 -15.94 7.41 -11.33
C THR A 50 -16.57 8.23 -12.45
N ALA A 51 -17.04 7.58 -13.52
CA ALA A 51 -17.76 8.28 -14.60
C ALA A 51 -19.19 8.69 -14.19
N GLY A 52 -19.76 8.06 -13.17
CA GLY A 52 -21.07 8.40 -12.60
C GLY A 52 -21.01 8.59 -11.09
N SER A 53 -22.11 9.08 -10.49
CA SER A 53 -22.16 9.51 -9.09
C SER A 53 -23.38 8.94 -8.32
N GLY A 54 -23.64 7.65 -8.47
CA GLY A 54 -24.69 6.94 -7.72
C GLY A 54 -24.22 6.35 -6.39
N PRO A 55 -25.15 5.81 -5.57
CA PRO A 55 -24.83 5.11 -4.31
C PRO A 55 -23.78 4.00 -4.48
N GLU A 56 -23.76 3.33 -5.62
CA GLU A 56 -22.83 2.26 -5.98
C GLU A 56 -21.37 2.73 -6.12
N SER A 57 -21.11 4.04 -6.26
CA SER A 57 -19.74 4.59 -6.30
C SER A 57 -18.93 4.29 -5.04
N VAL A 58 -19.62 4.02 -3.92
CA VAL A 58 -19.00 3.56 -2.67
C VAL A 58 -18.19 2.27 -2.85
N TRP A 59 -18.61 1.40 -3.78
CA TRP A 59 -17.90 0.16 -4.07
C TRP A 59 -16.58 0.40 -4.81
N ALA A 60 -16.54 1.42 -5.68
CA ALA A 60 -15.28 1.84 -6.27
C ALA A 60 -14.32 2.31 -5.17
N SER A 61 -14.77 3.12 -4.21
CA SER A 61 -13.94 3.55 -3.06
C SER A 61 -13.57 2.42 -2.12
N ALA A 62 -14.43 1.43 -1.90
CA ALA A 62 -14.09 0.29 -1.05
C ALA A 62 -13.02 -0.63 -1.67
N ALA A 63 -12.96 -0.71 -3.00
CA ALA A 63 -12.13 -1.68 -3.71
C ALA A 63 -10.63 -1.52 -3.45
N GLY A 64 -10.11 -0.29 -3.41
CA GLY A 64 -8.70 -0.02 -3.10
C GLY A 64 -8.29 -0.51 -1.71
N PRO A 65 -8.94 -0.06 -0.62
CA PRO A 65 -8.68 -0.57 0.72
C PRO A 65 -8.78 -2.10 0.81
N LEU A 66 -9.81 -2.71 0.21
CA LEU A 66 -9.94 -4.18 0.18
C LEU A 66 -8.72 -4.85 -0.48
N PHE A 67 -8.21 -4.28 -1.57
CA PHE A 67 -6.96 -4.73 -2.19
C PHE A 67 -5.77 -4.60 -1.22
N SER A 68 -5.57 -3.44 -0.61
CA SER A 68 -4.48 -3.24 0.37
C SER A 68 -4.58 -4.21 1.56
N TYR A 69 -5.79 -4.43 2.08
CA TYR A 69 -6.05 -5.38 3.16
C TYR A 69 -5.65 -6.80 2.75
N SER A 70 -6.02 -7.20 1.53
CA SER A 70 -5.66 -8.51 1.00
C SER A 70 -4.15 -8.72 0.90
N LEU A 71 -3.39 -7.68 0.52
CA LEU A 71 -1.92 -7.71 0.49
C LEU A 71 -1.34 -7.88 1.90
N ALA A 72 -1.84 -7.13 2.87
CA ALA A 72 -1.38 -7.22 4.26
C ALA A 72 -1.60 -8.61 4.86
N TRP A 73 -2.78 -9.19 4.62
CA TRP A 73 -3.10 -10.53 5.08
C TRP A 73 -2.33 -11.61 4.31
N ALA A 74 -2.14 -11.47 2.99
CA ALA A 74 -1.28 -12.36 2.22
C ALA A 74 0.18 -12.35 2.72
N GLY A 75 0.70 -11.16 3.06
CA GLY A 75 2.00 -11.02 3.70
C GLY A 75 2.08 -11.75 5.04
N THR A 76 1.03 -11.67 5.86
CA THR A 76 0.92 -12.40 7.13
C THR A 76 0.95 -13.92 6.93
N LEU A 77 0.25 -14.45 5.92
CA LEU A 77 0.30 -15.87 5.59
C LEU A 77 1.70 -16.30 5.13
N LEU A 78 2.43 -15.45 4.40
CA LEU A 78 3.81 -15.71 4.00
C LEU A 78 4.79 -15.68 5.17
N LEU A 79 4.57 -14.80 6.16
CA LEU A 79 5.34 -14.80 7.41
C LEU A 79 5.24 -16.14 8.14
N ARG A 80 4.04 -16.72 8.23
CA ARG A 80 3.79 -18.01 8.88
C ARG A 80 4.56 -19.16 8.22
N ARG A 81 4.83 -19.08 6.91
CA ARG A 81 5.60 -20.09 6.17
C ARG A 81 7.11 -20.01 6.44
N GLY A 82 7.62 -18.91 7.00
CA GLY A 82 9.02 -18.75 7.40
C GLY A 82 10.04 -18.78 6.25
N GLY A 83 11.32 -18.91 6.62
CA GLY A 83 12.42 -19.05 5.65
C GLY A 83 12.55 -17.87 4.68
N LYS A 84 12.77 -18.15 3.39
CA LYS A 84 12.87 -17.13 2.33
C LYS A 84 11.55 -16.37 2.10
N LYS A 85 10.40 -16.94 2.50
CA LYS A 85 9.08 -16.32 2.34
C LYS A 85 8.81 -15.23 3.38
N ALA A 86 9.53 -15.24 4.50
CA ALA A 86 9.38 -14.23 5.55
C ALA A 86 9.74 -12.82 5.06
N GLY A 87 10.76 -12.67 4.20
CA GLY A 87 11.13 -11.37 3.63
C GLY A 87 10.00 -10.76 2.78
N TRP A 88 9.37 -11.58 1.93
CA TRP A 88 8.16 -11.22 1.20
C TRP A 88 6.98 -10.93 2.11
N GLY A 89 6.83 -11.71 3.18
CA GLY A 89 5.79 -11.49 4.17
C GLY A 89 5.88 -10.10 4.81
N ILE A 90 7.07 -9.68 5.25
CA ILE A 90 7.30 -8.32 5.77
C ILE A 90 7.03 -7.29 4.68
N ALA A 91 7.62 -7.47 3.49
CA ALA A 91 7.50 -6.50 2.40
C ALA A 91 6.04 -6.26 1.99
N LEU A 92 5.22 -7.30 1.85
CA LEU A 92 3.81 -7.19 1.46
C LEU A 92 2.95 -6.55 2.56
N VAL A 93 3.20 -6.83 3.84
CA VAL A 93 2.49 -6.17 4.95
C VAL A 93 2.66 -4.66 4.89
N PHE A 94 3.88 -4.18 4.61
CA PHE A 94 4.16 -2.75 4.57
C PHE A 94 3.95 -2.11 3.19
N ALA A 95 3.95 -2.89 2.11
CA ALA A 95 3.56 -2.42 0.78
C ALA A 95 2.06 -2.08 0.69
N ALA A 96 1.24 -2.64 1.58
CA ALA A 96 -0.15 -2.22 1.78
C ALA A 96 -0.30 -0.86 2.48
N LEU A 97 0.80 -0.14 2.71
CA LEU A 97 0.85 1.20 3.33
C LEU A 97 0.01 1.37 4.62
N PRO A 98 0.10 0.45 5.61
CA PRO A 98 -0.68 0.56 6.84
C PRO A 98 -0.50 1.91 7.56
N GLY A 99 0.68 2.53 7.46
CA GLY A 99 0.94 3.85 8.02
C GLY A 99 0.08 4.96 7.39
N ALA A 100 -0.10 4.93 6.07
CA ALA A 100 -0.93 5.90 5.36
C ALA A 100 -2.41 5.73 5.70
N HIS A 101 -2.91 4.49 5.74
CA HIS A 101 -4.29 4.17 6.10
C HIS A 101 -4.62 4.55 7.55
N ILE A 102 -3.73 4.27 8.50
CA ILE A 102 -3.92 4.68 9.90
C ILE A 102 -3.91 6.20 10.02
N LEU A 103 -2.97 6.89 9.36
CA LEU A 103 -2.88 8.35 9.39
C LEU A 103 -4.14 9.02 8.83
N THR A 104 -4.58 8.59 7.64
CA THR A 104 -5.78 9.12 6.97
C THR A 104 -7.04 8.84 7.78
N SER A 105 -7.16 7.65 8.38
CA SER A 105 -8.25 7.32 9.30
C SER A 105 -8.32 8.24 10.51
N CYS A 106 -7.18 8.54 11.13
CA CYS A 106 -7.10 9.42 12.31
C CYS A 106 -7.53 10.87 12.00
N VAL A 107 -7.31 11.36 10.78
CA VAL A 107 -7.74 12.71 10.35
C VAL A 107 -9.12 12.72 9.71
N GLY A 108 -9.78 11.56 9.55
CA GLY A 108 -11.06 11.44 8.87
C GLY A 108 -10.97 11.73 7.37
N SER A 109 -9.97 11.14 6.70
CA SER A 109 -9.69 11.20 5.26
C SER A 109 -9.50 9.80 4.68
N GLY A 110 -9.19 9.70 3.39
CA GLY A 110 -8.94 8.44 2.67
C GLY A 110 -10.21 7.79 2.12
N ASP A 111 -10.05 6.62 1.52
CA ASP A 111 -11.13 5.89 0.86
C ASP A 111 -12.09 5.23 1.85
N GLU A 112 -11.58 4.76 2.99
CA GLU A 112 -12.42 4.23 4.08
C GLU A 112 -13.41 5.28 4.61
N ARG A 113 -13.03 6.56 4.60
CA ARG A 113 -13.92 7.66 4.96
C ARG A 113 -15.11 7.73 4.00
N VAL A 114 -14.88 7.60 2.69
CA VAL A 114 -15.96 7.66 1.69
C VAL A 114 -16.97 6.54 1.93
N VAL A 115 -16.49 5.36 2.31
CA VAL A 115 -17.36 4.24 2.70
C VAL A 115 -18.14 4.55 3.98
N LEU A 116 -17.48 5.07 5.00
CA LEU A 116 -18.12 5.36 6.28
C LEU A 116 -19.15 6.50 6.18
N ASP A 117 -18.89 7.51 5.35
CA ASP A 117 -19.78 8.66 5.08
C ASP A 117 -21.16 8.22 4.57
N HIS A 118 -21.29 6.99 4.05
CA HIS A 118 -22.58 6.42 3.65
C HIS A 118 -23.47 6.03 4.84
N PHE A 119 -22.89 5.79 6.01
CA PHE A 119 -23.60 5.34 7.21
C PHE A 119 -23.64 6.42 8.29
N MET A 120 -22.59 7.23 8.40
CA MET A 120 -22.48 8.32 9.39
C MET A 120 -21.44 9.34 8.96
N ASP A 121 -21.48 10.56 9.51
CA ASP A 121 -20.42 11.55 9.27
C ASP A 121 -19.07 11.05 9.78
N ALA A 122 -18.19 10.66 8.86
CA ALA A 122 -16.87 10.13 9.17
C ALA A 122 -15.92 11.19 9.74
N ARG A 123 -16.24 12.49 9.56
CA ARG A 123 -15.49 13.61 10.14
C ARG A 123 -15.96 13.98 11.54
N SER A 124 -17.04 13.39 12.03
CA SER A 124 -17.40 13.47 13.45
C SER A 124 -16.33 12.80 14.32
N ALA A 125 -16.28 13.14 15.62
CA ALA A 125 -15.36 12.48 16.54
C ALA A 125 -15.59 10.96 16.62
N ALA A 126 -16.86 10.54 16.57
CA ALA A 126 -17.24 9.13 16.53
C ALA A 126 -16.78 8.46 15.22
N GLY A 127 -17.02 9.10 14.08
CA GLY A 127 -16.61 8.59 12.77
C GLY A 127 -15.10 8.39 12.65
N ARG A 128 -14.29 9.37 13.06
CA ARG A 128 -12.82 9.23 13.10
C ARG A 128 -12.36 8.13 14.04
N SER A 129 -13.00 7.99 15.21
CA SER A 129 -12.66 6.93 16.16
C SER A 129 -12.96 5.55 15.57
N LEU A 130 -14.07 5.41 14.85
CA LEU A 130 -14.44 4.16 14.17
C LEU A 130 -13.49 3.84 13.02
N LEU A 131 -13.12 4.82 12.18
CA LEU A 131 -12.10 4.63 11.13
C LEU A 131 -10.76 4.20 11.71
N ALA A 132 -10.29 4.89 12.75
CA ALA A 132 -9.03 4.55 13.42
C ALA A 132 -9.09 3.14 14.03
N ALA A 133 -10.19 2.78 14.71
CA ALA A 133 -10.39 1.46 15.26
C ALA A 133 -10.43 0.37 14.17
N TRP A 134 -11.11 0.63 13.05
CA TRP A 134 -11.16 -0.27 11.90
C TRP A 134 -9.77 -0.48 11.29
N SER A 135 -9.05 0.59 11.00
CA SER A 135 -7.69 0.51 10.44
C SER A 135 -6.73 -0.19 11.38
N LEU A 136 -6.82 0.04 12.70
CA LEU A 136 -6.05 -0.69 13.70
C LEU A 136 -6.44 -2.17 13.78
N LEU A 137 -7.71 -2.51 13.63
CA LEU A 137 -8.16 -3.90 13.62
C LEU A 137 -7.61 -4.65 12.40
N VAL A 138 -7.76 -4.06 11.21
CA VAL A 138 -7.40 -4.69 9.94
C VAL A 138 -5.87 -4.78 9.76
N TYR A 139 -5.14 -3.70 10.06
CA TYR A 139 -3.69 -3.65 9.88
C TYR A 139 -2.89 -4.03 11.12
N GLY A 140 -3.44 -3.87 12.33
CA GLY A 140 -2.71 -4.11 13.57
C GLY A 140 -2.23 -5.55 13.70
N VAL A 141 -3.04 -6.54 13.31
CA VAL A 141 -2.64 -7.95 13.33
C VAL A 141 -1.50 -8.24 12.33
N PRO A 142 -1.61 -7.90 11.04
CA PRO A 142 -0.50 -8.02 10.08
C PRO A 142 0.79 -7.30 10.51
N VAL A 143 0.68 -6.04 10.95
CA VAL A 143 1.83 -5.24 11.39
C VAL A 143 2.47 -5.85 12.63
N ALA A 144 1.68 -6.27 13.63
CA ALA A 144 2.22 -6.93 14.82
C ALA A 144 2.91 -8.26 14.47
N ALA A 145 2.39 -9.03 13.52
CA ALA A 145 3.03 -10.25 13.04
C ALA A 145 4.38 -9.95 12.35
N ALA A 146 4.43 -8.94 11.48
CA ALA A 146 5.66 -8.51 10.81
C ALA A 146 6.70 -7.97 11.80
N VAL A 147 6.28 -7.16 12.78
CA VAL A 147 7.13 -6.56 13.81
C VAL A 147 7.78 -7.62 14.71
N ARG A 148 7.04 -8.69 15.03
CA ARG A 148 7.61 -9.84 15.78
C ARG A 148 8.71 -10.55 15.00
N ALA A 149 8.66 -10.53 13.67
CA ALA A 149 9.68 -11.10 12.80
C ALA A 149 10.92 -10.21 12.63
N LEU A 150 10.86 -8.93 13.05
CA LEU A 150 11.99 -8.00 13.01
C LEU A 150 13.00 -8.26 14.16
N PRO A 151 14.31 -7.97 13.95
CA PRO A 151 15.32 -8.11 14.99
C PRO A 151 15.03 -7.21 16.19
N ALA A 152 15.01 -7.78 17.40
CA ALA A 152 14.63 -7.09 18.64
C ALA A 152 15.39 -5.77 18.84
N GLY A 153 16.73 -5.76 18.64
CA GLY A 153 17.57 -4.59 18.87
C GLY A 153 17.37 -3.42 17.89
N ARG A 154 16.59 -3.57 16.81
CA ARG A 154 16.30 -2.51 15.83
C ARG A 154 14.82 -2.42 15.45
N ARG A 155 13.96 -3.13 16.18
CA ARG A 155 12.56 -3.32 15.84
C ARG A 155 11.81 -2.01 15.65
N ILE A 156 11.97 -1.06 16.57
CA ILE A 156 11.30 0.24 16.52
C ILE A 156 11.79 1.05 15.31
N ALA A 157 13.12 1.16 15.13
CA ALA A 157 13.69 1.90 14.00
C ALA A 157 13.23 1.33 12.65
N LEU A 158 13.20 0.01 12.51
CA LEU A 158 12.73 -0.65 11.30
C LEU A 158 11.23 -0.48 11.08
N LEU A 159 10.42 -0.57 12.14
CA LEU A 159 8.99 -0.30 12.07
C LEU A 159 8.73 1.13 11.57
N VAL A 160 9.41 2.12 12.15
CA VAL A 160 9.29 3.53 11.74
C VAL A 160 9.69 3.69 10.28
N LEU A 161 10.82 3.12 9.85
CA LEU A 161 11.26 3.19 8.46
C LEU A 161 10.28 2.50 7.50
N LEU A 162 9.75 1.33 7.85
CA LEU A 162 8.81 0.58 7.03
C LEU A 162 7.45 1.28 6.91
N LEU A 163 7.04 2.05 7.92
CA LEU A 163 5.81 2.85 7.88
C LEU A 163 6.00 4.17 7.14
N LEU A 164 7.11 4.88 7.35
CA LEU A 164 7.28 6.26 6.87
C LEU A 164 8.01 6.36 5.53
N ALA A 165 8.98 5.49 5.22
CA ALA A 165 9.76 5.62 4.00
C ALA A 165 8.91 5.55 2.72
N PRO A 166 7.93 4.62 2.59
CA PRO A 166 7.04 4.61 1.42
C PRO A 166 6.26 5.90 1.26
N ILE A 167 5.67 6.41 2.36
CA ILE A 167 4.88 7.66 2.36
C ILE A 167 5.72 8.84 1.86
N LEU A 168 6.95 8.97 2.36
CA LEU A 168 7.85 10.06 1.95
C LEU A 168 8.23 9.96 0.47
N VAL A 169 8.50 8.74 -0.02
CA VAL A 169 8.82 8.50 -1.43
C VAL A 169 7.62 8.81 -2.31
N GLU A 170 6.43 8.33 -1.98
CA GLU A 170 5.21 8.57 -2.74
C GLU A 170 4.81 10.04 -2.77
N PHE A 171 4.92 10.73 -1.64
CA PHE A 171 4.63 12.15 -1.56
C PHE A 171 5.60 12.97 -2.44
N GLY A 172 6.90 12.69 -2.35
CA GLY A 172 7.90 13.40 -3.15
C GLY A 172 7.84 13.08 -4.64
N LEU A 173 7.68 11.80 -4.98
CA LEU A 173 7.74 11.32 -6.37
C LEU A 173 6.39 11.48 -7.07
N LEU A 174 5.34 10.86 -6.54
CA LEU A 174 4.04 10.79 -7.22
C LEU A 174 3.28 12.10 -7.05
N HIS A 175 3.11 12.56 -5.81
CA HIS A 175 2.24 13.69 -5.50
C HIS A 175 2.84 15.03 -5.89
N ARG A 176 4.16 15.20 -5.82
CA ARG A 176 4.85 16.45 -6.15
C ARG A 176 5.40 16.43 -7.58
N LEU A 177 6.34 15.55 -7.87
CA LEU A 177 7.03 15.58 -9.16
C LEU A 177 6.11 15.17 -10.31
N TYR A 178 5.50 13.98 -10.26
CA TYR A 178 4.75 13.46 -11.39
C TYR A 178 3.41 14.15 -11.61
N ASN A 179 2.68 14.52 -10.56
CA ASN A 179 1.50 15.36 -10.73
C ASN A 179 1.85 16.73 -11.33
N SER A 180 2.97 17.35 -10.95
CA SER A 180 3.40 18.60 -11.59
C SER A 180 3.73 18.42 -13.09
N LEU A 181 4.23 17.26 -13.48
CA LEU A 181 4.43 16.93 -14.89
C LEU A 181 3.09 16.75 -15.63
N LEU A 182 2.15 16.00 -15.04
CA LEU A 182 0.80 15.83 -15.60
C LEU A 182 0.06 17.16 -15.76
N GLU A 183 0.14 18.04 -14.77
CA GLU A 183 -0.46 19.39 -14.80
C GLU A 183 0.11 20.24 -15.95
N ARG A 184 1.36 20.01 -16.35
CA ARG A 184 2.00 20.65 -17.51
C ARG A 184 1.72 19.92 -18.83
N GLY A 185 0.84 18.91 -18.83
CA GLY A 185 0.44 18.12 -19.99
C GLY A 185 1.39 16.97 -20.35
N TRP A 186 2.45 16.72 -19.56
CA TRP A 186 3.40 15.65 -19.87
C TRP A 186 2.78 14.28 -19.63
N GLY A 187 2.58 13.51 -20.71
CA GLY A 187 1.98 12.17 -20.62
C GLY A 187 0.54 12.17 -20.11
N ALA A 188 -0.18 13.27 -20.29
CA ALA A 188 -1.58 13.43 -19.87
C ALA A 188 -2.59 12.75 -20.81
N THR A 189 -2.15 12.26 -21.98
CA THR A 189 -2.99 11.47 -22.88
C THR A 189 -3.42 10.17 -22.21
N VAL A 190 -4.66 9.75 -22.44
CA VAL A 190 -5.25 8.54 -21.82
C VAL A 190 -5.42 7.47 -22.90
N PRO A 191 -4.39 6.66 -23.19
CA PRO A 191 -4.44 5.72 -24.31
C PRO A 191 -5.32 4.50 -24.02
N PHE A 192 -5.40 4.07 -22.75
CA PHE A 192 -6.13 2.88 -22.34
C PHE A 192 -6.47 2.93 -20.84
N GLY A 193 -7.55 2.25 -20.44
CA GLY A 193 -7.84 1.95 -19.03
C GLY A 193 -8.07 3.17 -18.15
N GLY A 194 -8.55 4.30 -18.71
CA GLY A 194 -8.84 5.52 -17.95
C GLY A 194 -7.65 6.18 -17.27
N THR A 195 -6.43 5.75 -17.60
CA THR A 195 -5.20 6.14 -16.89
C THR A 195 -4.27 6.94 -17.81
N PRO A 196 -3.73 8.10 -17.38
CA PRO A 196 -2.74 8.85 -18.16
C PRO A 196 -1.51 8.02 -18.53
N LEU A 197 -0.92 8.30 -19.69
CA LEU A 197 0.28 7.62 -20.19
C LEU A 197 1.44 7.68 -19.19
N LEU A 198 1.64 8.80 -18.50
CA LEU A 198 2.70 8.93 -17.50
C LEU A 198 2.51 7.95 -16.33
N VAL A 199 1.27 7.77 -15.88
CA VAL A 199 0.93 6.82 -14.80
C VAL A 199 1.15 5.38 -15.27
N GLN A 200 0.76 5.05 -16.50
CA GLN A 200 1.00 3.71 -17.07
C GLN A 200 2.50 3.42 -17.25
N ALA A 201 3.26 4.38 -17.77
CA ALA A 201 4.70 4.28 -17.94
C ALA A 201 5.40 4.13 -16.58
N HIS A 202 4.95 4.88 -15.57
CA HIS A 202 5.43 4.72 -14.20
C HIS A 202 5.19 3.30 -13.70
N LEU A 203 3.93 2.84 -13.67
CA LEU A 203 3.56 1.50 -13.21
C LEU A 203 4.41 0.42 -13.90
N LEU A 204 4.53 0.47 -15.24
CA LEU A 204 5.33 -0.50 -15.98
C LEU A 204 6.81 -0.45 -15.57
N SER A 205 7.38 0.75 -15.42
CA SER A 205 8.78 0.92 -15.03
C SER A 205 9.05 0.39 -13.62
N VAL A 206 8.19 0.68 -12.64
CA VAL A 206 8.36 0.18 -11.26
C VAL A 206 8.07 -1.30 -11.15
N LEU A 207 7.15 -1.84 -11.96
CA LEU A 207 6.88 -3.27 -12.02
C LEU A 207 8.09 -4.03 -12.57
N ILE A 208 8.69 -3.56 -13.67
CA ILE A 208 9.91 -4.14 -14.24
C ILE A 208 11.04 -4.08 -13.21
N PHE A 209 11.24 -2.92 -12.57
CA PHE A 209 12.27 -2.75 -11.56
C PHE A 209 12.05 -3.66 -10.34
N CYS A 210 10.83 -3.70 -9.80
CA CYS A 210 10.45 -4.59 -8.70
C CYS A 210 10.67 -6.06 -9.08
N TRP A 211 10.32 -6.46 -10.31
CA TRP A 211 10.58 -7.81 -10.82
C TRP A 211 12.07 -8.13 -10.88
N MET A 212 12.91 -7.21 -11.40
CA MET A 212 14.37 -7.39 -11.42
C MET A 212 14.94 -7.55 -10.00
N MET A 213 14.42 -6.77 -9.05
CA MET A 213 14.88 -6.73 -7.67
C MET A 213 14.22 -7.76 -6.75
N ARG A 214 13.29 -8.58 -7.25
CA ARG A 214 12.48 -9.55 -6.48
C ARG A 214 13.32 -10.53 -5.63
N ARG A 215 14.53 -10.86 -6.09
CA ARG A 215 15.46 -11.73 -5.35
C ARG A 215 16.00 -11.06 -4.10
N ALA A 216 16.14 -9.74 -4.09
CA ALA A 216 16.60 -8.98 -2.92
C ALA A 216 15.60 -9.05 -1.77
N ILE A 217 14.29 -9.08 -2.03
CA ILE A 217 13.24 -9.26 -1.01
C ILE A 217 13.32 -10.66 -0.37
N SER A 218 13.68 -11.65 -1.19
CA SER A 218 13.79 -13.06 -0.77
C SER A 218 15.04 -13.33 0.06
N CYS A 219 16.01 -12.41 0.08
CA CYS A 219 17.22 -12.55 0.88
C CYS A 219 16.84 -12.57 2.37
N ARG A 220 17.31 -13.61 3.06
CA ARG A 220 17.03 -13.82 4.48
C ARG A 220 17.49 -12.60 5.26
N TRP A 221 16.58 -12.03 6.07
CA TRP A 221 16.95 -10.96 6.99
C TRP A 221 18.11 -11.43 7.88
N PRO A 222 19.27 -10.75 7.91
CA PRO A 222 20.40 -11.17 8.71
C PRO A 222 20.02 -11.18 10.19
N GLY A 223 19.98 -12.35 10.81
CA GLY A 223 19.78 -12.50 12.26
C GLY A 223 18.40 -12.98 12.71
N GLN A 224 17.56 -13.56 11.85
CA GLN A 224 16.44 -14.36 12.37
C GLN A 224 16.98 -15.63 13.06
N PRO A 225 16.68 -15.86 14.35
CA PRO A 225 16.88 -17.17 14.95
C PRO A 225 16.08 -18.21 14.15
N LEU A 226 16.62 -19.42 14.03
CA LEU A 226 15.88 -20.53 13.43
C LEU A 226 14.51 -20.64 14.12
N PRO A 227 13.42 -20.92 13.38
CA PRO A 227 12.15 -21.23 14.03
C PRO A 227 12.43 -22.33 15.04
N ARG A 228 12.09 -22.10 16.32
CA ARG A 228 12.09 -23.17 17.30
C ARG A 228 11.17 -24.24 16.74
N ALA A 229 11.67 -25.46 16.59
CA ALA A 229 10.86 -26.59 16.20
C ALA A 229 9.63 -26.58 17.12
N SER A 230 8.45 -26.37 16.53
CA SER A 230 7.20 -26.56 17.25
C SER A 230 7.13 -28.05 17.56
N SER A 231 7.38 -28.41 18.81
CA SER A 231 6.85 -29.65 19.36
C SER A 231 5.33 -29.57 19.23
N PHE A 232 4.77 -30.49 18.44
CA PHE A 232 3.34 -30.71 18.31
C PHE A 232 2.69 -30.97 19.67
#